data_AF-A0A7C5W6T8-F1
#
_entry.id   AF-A0A7C5W6T8-F1
#
_cell.length_a   1.000
_cell.length_b   1.000
_cell.length_c   1.000
_cell.angle_alpha   90.00
_cell.angle_beta   90.00
_cell.angle_gamma   90.00
#
_symmetry.space_group_name_H-M   'P 1'
#
loop_
_entity.id
_entity.type
_entity.pdbx_description
1 polymer ?
#
loop_
_entity_poly.entity_id
_entity_poly.type
_entity_poly.pdbx_seq_one_letter_code
_entity_poly.pdbx_strand_id
1 'polypeptide(L)'
;MSRQADSDESLLPVGGNYRKLFTFQKAEAVFDITSYFCNKYLRRGDRTIDQMVQAARSGKQNIAEGSAASSTSKEMEIKLINVAKASSQELLLDYEDY
;
A
#
# COMPACT_ATOMS: atom_id res chain seq x y z
N MET A 1 -30.54 -16.45 39.06
CA MET A 1 -30.32 -15.06 38.59
C MET A 1 -28.84 -14.82 38.45
N SER A 2 -28.32 -14.78 37.23
CA SER A 2 -27.45 -13.70 36.72
C SER A 2 -27.23 -13.97 35.23
N ARG A 3 -27.65 -13.02 34.37
CA ARG A 3 -27.24 -12.98 32.97
C ARG A 3 -25.81 -12.45 32.98
N GLN A 4 -24.88 -13.25 32.48
CA GLN A 4 -23.54 -12.76 32.18
C GLN A 4 -23.70 -11.87 30.95
N ALA A 5 -23.44 -10.57 31.11
CA ALA A 5 -23.56 -9.60 30.04
C ALA A 5 -22.54 -9.91 28.94
N ASP A 6 -23.03 -9.97 27.70
CA ASP A 6 -22.24 -10.07 26.48
C ASP A 6 -21.10 -9.05 26.50
N SER A 7 -19.88 -9.55 26.34
CA SER A 7 -18.70 -8.74 26.17
C SER A 7 -18.73 -8.09 24.78
N ASP A 8 -19.13 -6.82 24.76
CA ASP A 8 -18.64 -5.76 23.86
C ASP A 8 -18.35 -6.22 22.42
N GLU A 9 -19.40 -6.61 21.70
CA GLU A 9 -19.33 -6.89 20.27
C GLU A 9 -19.16 -5.55 19.54
N SER A 10 -17.90 -5.16 19.31
CA SER A 10 -17.56 -3.97 18.53
C SER A 10 -18.37 -3.96 17.23
N LEU A 11 -19.22 -2.94 17.06
CA LEU A 11 -20.14 -2.79 15.92
C LEU A 11 -19.43 -2.98 14.57
N LEU A 12 -18.13 -2.66 14.51
CA LEU A 12 -17.28 -2.89 13.36
C LEU A 12 -16.07 -3.73 13.77
N PRO A 13 -15.63 -4.71 12.96
CA PRO A 13 -14.36 -5.37 13.19
C PRO A 13 -13.23 -4.33 13.17
N VAL A 14 -12.25 -4.50 14.07
CA VAL A 14 -11.07 -3.63 14.15
C VAL A 14 -10.19 -3.87 12.91
N GLY A 15 -10.59 -3.27 11.79
CA GLY A 15 -9.76 -3.11 10.60
C GLY A 15 -8.74 -1.99 10.82
N GLY A 16 -7.52 -2.14 10.27
CA GLY A 16 -6.58 -1.01 10.21
C GLY A 16 -5.13 -1.28 10.59
N ASN A 17 -4.74 -2.50 10.95
CA ASN A 17 -3.31 -2.81 11.11
C ASN A 17 -2.67 -3.20 9.76
N TYR A 18 -2.60 -2.24 8.84
CA TYR A 18 -1.99 -2.43 7.53
C TYR A 18 -0.55 -2.96 7.61
N ARG A 19 0.17 -2.66 8.70
CA ARG A 19 1.54 -3.13 8.94
C ARG A 19 1.65 -4.66 9.04
N LYS A 20 0.56 -5.35 9.43
CA LYS A 20 0.50 -6.82 9.46
C LYS A 20 0.17 -7.44 8.10
N LEU A 21 -0.24 -6.65 7.11
CA LEU A 21 -0.54 -7.17 5.77
C LEU A 21 0.76 -7.54 5.06
N PHE A 22 0.88 -8.78 4.61
CA PHE A 22 2.01 -9.20 3.76
C PHE A 22 2.14 -8.33 2.51
N THR A 23 1.01 -7.90 1.93
CA THR A 23 1.01 -7.01 0.76
C THR A 23 1.64 -5.66 1.09
N PHE A 24 1.38 -5.09 2.27
CA PHE A 24 2.00 -3.83 2.68
C PHE A 24 3.51 -4.00 2.95
N GLN A 25 3.90 -5.05 3.66
CA GLN A 25 5.32 -5.33 3.93
C GLN A 25 6.12 -5.53 2.63
N LYS A 26 5.53 -6.23 1.66
CA LYS A 26 6.12 -6.38 0.33
C LYS A 26 6.19 -5.04 -0.41
N ALA A 27 5.14 -4.22 -0.36
CA ALA A 27 5.15 -2.89 -0.99
C ALA A 27 6.18 -1.95 -0.35
N GLU A 28 6.42 -2.07 0.96
CA GLU A 28 7.48 -1.33 1.66
C GLU A 28 8.87 -1.79 1.20
N ALA A 29 9.11 -3.10 1.12
CA ALA A 29 10.36 -3.65 0.59
C ALA A 29 10.59 -3.23 -0.87
N VAL A 30 9.56 -3.25 -1.71
CA VAL A 30 9.64 -2.76 -3.10
C VAL A 30 10.02 -1.29 -3.14
N PHE A 31 9.43 -0.44 -2.29
CA PHE A 31 9.81 0.97 -2.21
C PHE A 31 11.28 1.18 -1.84
N ASP A 32 11.78 0.46 -0.84
CA ASP A 32 13.17 0.59 -0.40
C ASP A 32 14.15 0.12 -1.49
N ILE A 33 13.85 -1.01 -2.13
CA ILE A 33 14.64 -1.56 -3.24
C ILE A 33 14.62 -0.62 -4.44
N THR A 34 13.45 -0.07 -4.82
CA THR A 34 13.33 0.91 -5.91
C THR A 34 14.13 2.17 -5.62
N SER A 35 14.03 2.70 -4.40
CA SER A 35 14.79 3.89 -4.02
C SER A 35 16.30 3.67 -4.13
N TYR A 36 16.77 2.50 -3.68
CA TYR A 36 18.18 2.11 -3.83
C TYR A 36 18.56 1.91 -5.30
N PHE A 37 17.73 1.21 -6.08
CA PHE A 37 17.96 0.96 -7.49
C PHE A 37 18.10 2.25 -8.28
N CYS A 38 17.13 3.16 -8.16
CA CYS A 38 17.16 4.44 -8.86
C CYS A 38 18.38 5.28 -8.46
N ASN A 39 18.75 5.30 -7.17
CA ASN A 39 19.93 6.05 -6.73
C ASN A 39 21.25 5.49 -7.27
N LYS A 40 21.33 4.16 -7.44
CA LYS A 40 22.56 3.46 -7.80
C LYS A 40 22.75 3.29 -9.31
N TYR A 41 21.67 3.05 -10.05
CA TYR A 41 21.73 2.59 -11.43
C TYR A 41 21.23 3.62 -12.44
N LEU A 42 20.40 4.58 -12.03
CA LEU A 42 19.91 5.65 -12.90
C LEU A 42 20.77 6.91 -12.77
N ARG A 43 20.84 7.68 -13.86
CA ARG A 43 21.57 8.95 -13.87
C ARG A 43 20.77 10.01 -13.12
N ARG A 44 21.43 10.76 -12.24
CA ARG A 44 20.80 11.87 -11.51
C ARG A 44 20.19 12.87 -12.49
N GLY A 45 18.93 13.25 -12.23
CA GLY A 45 18.17 14.19 -13.06
C GLY A 45 17.31 13.53 -14.14
N ASP A 46 17.29 12.21 -14.21
CA ASP A 46 16.36 11.49 -15.08
C ASP A 46 14.93 11.51 -14.47
N ARG A 47 13.95 11.88 -15.29
CA ARG A 47 12.53 11.89 -14.92
C ARG A 47 12.05 10.49 -14.50
N THR A 48 12.68 9.44 -15.03
CA THR A 48 12.38 8.06 -14.69
C THR A 48 12.62 7.77 -13.20
N ILE A 49 13.60 8.42 -12.55
CA ILE A 49 13.83 8.27 -11.10
C ILE A 49 12.60 8.71 -10.31
N ASP A 50 12.09 9.90 -10.60
CA ASP A 50 10.96 10.46 -9.87
C ASP A 50 9.70 9.63 -10.09
N GLN A 51 9.49 9.14 -11.32
CA GLN A 51 8.35 8.29 -11.68
C GLN A 51 8.37 6.96 -10.91
N MET A 52 9.49 6.22 -10.96
CA MET A 52 9.63 4.94 -10.27
C MET A 52 9.47 5.07 -8.75
N VAL A 53 10.13 6.06 -8.15
CA VAL A 53 10.05 6.29 -6.69
C VAL A 53 8.64 6.71 -6.28
N GLN A 54 7.98 7.55 -7.08
CA GLN A 54 6.60 7.96 -6.82
C GLN A 54 5.63 6.78 -6.95
N ALA A 55 5.75 5.95 -7.99
CA ALA A 55 4.91 4.77 -8.20
C ALA A 55 5.04 3.79 -7.02
N ALA A 56 6.27 3.49 -6.60
CA ALA A 56 6.51 2.62 -5.45
C ALA A 56 5.93 3.20 -4.14
N ARG A 57 6.08 4.52 -3.92
CA ARG A 57 5.51 5.22 -2.75
C ARG A 57 3.99 5.20 -2.76
N SER A 58 3.38 5.51 -3.91
CA SER A 58 1.93 5.51 -4.12
C SER A 58 1.35 4.13 -3.82
N GLY A 59 2.01 3.06 -4.29
CA GLY A 59 1.59 1.68 -4.04
C GLY A 59 1.41 1.38 -2.54
N LYS A 60 2.44 1.62 -1.72
CA LYS A 60 2.36 1.36 -0.27
C LYS A 60 1.36 2.28 0.45
N GLN A 61 1.25 3.55 0.06
CA GLN A 61 0.34 4.50 0.69
C GLN A 61 -1.12 4.12 0.47
N ASN A 62 -1.48 3.77 -0.76
CA ASN A 62 -2.84 3.36 -1.08
C ASN A 62 -3.24 2.05 -0.38
N ILE A 63 -2.30 1.13 -0.11
CA ILE A 63 -2.57 -0.05 0.73
C ILE A 63 -2.90 0.35 2.18
N ALA A 64 -2.12 1.27 2.75
CA ALA A 64 -2.35 1.75 4.12
C ALA A 64 -3.68 2.50 4.25
N GLU A 65 -3.97 3.40 3.31
CA GLU A 65 -5.22 4.17 3.27
C GLU A 65 -6.43 3.26 3.03
N GLY A 66 -6.34 2.31 2.09
CA GLY A 66 -7.40 1.34 1.81
C GLY A 66 -7.70 0.47 3.03
N SER A 67 -6.66 0.00 3.73
CA SER A 67 -6.81 -0.76 4.98
C SER A 67 -7.47 0.07 6.09
N ALA A 68 -7.13 1.35 6.22
CA ALA A 68 -7.75 2.25 7.19
C ALA A 68 -9.23 2.54 6.87
N ALA A 69 -9.58 2.63 5.59
CA ALA A 69 -10.96 2.84 5.13
C ALA A 69 -11.84 1.57 5.23
N SER A 70 -11.24 0.38 5.34
CA SER A 70 -11.94 -0.91 5.27
C SER A 70 -13.06 -1.10 6.30
N SER A 71 -13.00 -0.42 7.45
CA SER A 71 -14.01 -0.48 8.51
C SER A 71 -15.20 0.45 8.26
N THR A 72 -15.02 1.50 7.45
CA THR A 72 -16.02 2.56 7.24
C THR A 72 -16.56 2.61 5.80
N SER A 73 -15.82 2.13 4.81
CA SER A 73 -16.24 2.09 3.40
C SER A 73 -15.52 1.02 2.60
N LYS A 74 -16.27 0.01 2.15
CA LYS A 74 -15.76 -1.03 1.22
C LYS A 74 -15.48 -0.50 -0.17
N GLU A 75 -16.25 0.48 -0.63
CA GLU A 75 -16.02 1.13 -1.92
C GLU A 75 -14.65 1.81 -1.95
N MET A 76 -14.31 2.57 -0.90
CA MET A 76 -13.03 3.25 -0.78
C MET A 76 -11.86 2.27 -0.62
N GLU A 77 -12.04 1.21 0.18
CA GLU A 77 -11.06 0.13 0.29
C GLU A 77 -10.72 -0.45 -1.09
N ILE A 78 -11.73 -0.88 -1.85
CA ILE A 78 -11.54 -1.48 -3.19
C ILE A 78 -10.88 -0.48 -4.14
N LYS A 79 -11.32 0.78 -4.15
CA LYS A 79 -10.76 1.82 -5.00
C LYS A 79 -9.28 2.03 -4.72
N LEU A 80 -8.88 2.19 -3.46
CA LEU A 80 -7.49 2.43 -3.08
C LEU A 80 -6.61 1.20 -3.36
N ILE A 81 -7.11 -0.01 -3.12
CA ILE A 81 -6.37 -1.23 -3.48
C ILE A 81 -6.17 -1.33 -5.01
N ASN A 82 -7.15 -0.92 -5.82
CA ASN A 82 -6.98 -0.85 -7.27
C ASN A 82 -5.94 0.19 -7.70
N VAL A 83 -5.88 1.36 -7.04
CA VAL A 83 -4.82 2.35 -7.28
C VAL A 83 -3.44 1.79 -6.91
N ALA A 84 -3.32 1.10 -5.78
CA ALA A 84 -2.06 0.45 -5.38
C ALA A 84 -1.59 -0.58 -6.42
N LYS A 85 -2.53 -1.36 -6.97
CA LYS A 85 -2.25 -2.31 -8.06
C LYS A 85 -1.76 -1.59 -9.31
N ALA A 86 -2.45 -0.52 -9.74
CA ALA A 86 -2.05 0.26 -10.91
C ALA A 86 -0.65 0.85 -10.75
N SER A 87 -0.33 1.45 -9.60
CA SER A 87 1.02 1.96 -9.31
C SER A 87 2.10 0.86 -9.33
N SER A 88 1.76 -0.37 -8.94
CA SER A 88 2.69 -1.50 -9.05
C SER A 88 2.92 -1.94 -10.49
N GLN A 89 1.90 -1.82 -11.35
CA GLN A 89 2.02 -2.12 -12.79
C GLN A 89 2.84 -1.06 -13.51
N GLU A 90 2.63 0.22 -13.20
CA GLU A 90 3.46 1.33 -13.70
C GLU A 90 4.93 1.11 -13.34
N LEU A 91 5.21 0.83 -12.07
CA LEU A 91 6.58 0.55 -11.62
C LEU A 91 7.21 -0.67 -12.33
N LEU A 92 6.44 -1.73 -12.56
CA LEU A 92 6.94 -2.90 -13.28
C LEU A 92 7.33 -2.55 -14.72
N LEU A 93 6.50 -1.77 -15.42
CA LEU A 93 6.81 -1.31 -16.77
C LEU A 93 8.07 -0.43 -16.78
N ASP A 94 8.23 0.47 -15.81
CA ASP A 94 9.46 1.28 -15.70
C ASP A 94 10.71 0.42 -15.49
N TYR A 95 10.60 -0.73 -14.80
CA TYR A 95 11.70 -1.68 -14.66
C TYR A 95 11.96 -2.48 -15.94
N GLU A 96 10.93 -2.79 -16.72
CA GLU A 96 11.06 -3.49 -18.00
C GLU A 96 11.66 -2.60 -19.10
N ASP A 97 11.46 -1.29 -19.01
CA ASP A 97 12.03 -0.29 -19.92
C ASP A 97 13.51 0.03 -19.65
N TYR A 98 14.04 -0.35 -18.47
CA TYR A 98 15.45 -0.17 -18.07
C TYR A 98 16.36 -1.32 -18.52
#